data_AF-A0A7C5DDI9-F1
#
_entry.id   AF-A0A7C5DDI9-F1
#
_cell.length_a   1.000
_cell.length_b   1.000
_cell.length_c   1.000
_cell.angle_alpha   90.00
_cell.angle_beta   90.00
_cell.angle_gamma   90.00
#
_symmetry.space_group_name_H-M   'P 1'
#
loop_
_entity.id
_entity.type
_entity.pdbx_description
1 polymer ?
#
loop_
_entity_poly.entity_id
_entity_poly.type
_entity_poly.pdbx_seq_one_letter_code
_entity_poly.pdbx_strand_id
1 'polypeptide(L)'
;MKADNEQVAMVDALIDPWLSVIGRDFEGYRNHCRRVFIFGCVLAGPDGDNQQKMAIAAAYHDLGIWMDSTFDYLGPSKRLVRAFLESIGKTDWADEIEAMIENHHKVGPWTCNPAWLVEP
;
A
#
# COMPACT_ATOMS: atom_id res chain seq x y z
N MET A 1 -5.95 10.75 -19.20
CA MET A 1 -4.55 10.74 -18.72
C MET A 1 -4.08 9.29 -18.76
N LYS A 2 -3.13 8.93 -19.64
CA LYS A 2 -2.48 7.61 -19.52
C LYS A 2 -1.63 7.67 -18.25
N ALA A 3 -1.78 6.71 -17.35
CA ALA A 3 -0.84 6.59 -16.24
C ALA A 3 0.57 6.52 -16.83
N ASP A 4 1.49 7.31 -16.30
CA ASP A 4 2.86 7.31 -16.79
C ASP A 4 3.48 5.95 -16.47
N ASN A 5 4.27 5.38 -17.37
CA ASN A 5 4.89 4.07 -17.16
C ASN A 5 5.81 4.09 -15.93
N GLU A 6 6.36 5.26 -15.58
CA GLU A 6 7.17 5.47 -14.38
C GLU A 6 6.37 5.31 -13.08
N GLN A 7 5.09 5.72 -13.07
CA GLN A 7 4.25 5.66 -11.86
C GLN A 7 3.99 4.21 -11.42
N VAL A 8 3.67 3.34 -12.37
CA VAL A 8 3.40 1.92 -12.07
C VAL A 8 4.68 1.14 -11.75
N ALA A 9 5.84 1.58 -12.25
CA ALA A 9 7.13 0.95 -11.97
C ALA A 9 7.48 0.98 -10.47
N MET A 10 7.06 2.01 -9.73
CA MET A 10 7.27 2.09 -8.28
C MET A 10 6.50 0.99 -7.53
N VAL A 11 5.23 0.77 -7.89
CA VAL A 11 4.42 -0.31 -7.30
C VAL A 11 5.00 -1.67 -7.65
N ASP A 12 5.40 -1.84 -8.91
CA ASP A 12 6.01 -3.09 -9.37
C ASP A 12 7.27 -3.45 -8.58
N ALA A 13 8.18 -2.48 -8.39
CA ALA A 13 9.40 -2.70 -7.61
C ALA A 13 9.13 -3.14 -6.16
N LEU A 14 8.00 -2.74 -5.57
CA LEU A 14 7.60 -3.15 -4.23
C LEU A 14 6.97 -4.55 -4.19
N ILE A 15 6.34 -4.99 -5.28
CA ILE A 15 5.59 -6.26 -5.35
C ILE A 15 6.43 -7.39 -5.92
N ASP A 16 7.28 -7.11 -6.90
CA ASP A 16 8.10 -8.10 -7.61
C ASP A 16 8.91 -9.03 -6.68
N PRO A 17 9.47 -8.58 -5.53
CA PRO A 17 10.13 -9.46 -4.56
C PRO A 17 9.23 -10.57 -3.98
N TRP A 18 7.91 -10.40 -4.01
CA TRP A 18 6.92 -11.30 -3.42
C TRP A 18 6.37 -12.34 -4.41
N LEU A 19 6.88 -12.39 -5.64
CA LEU A 19 6.43 -13.33 -6.69
C LEU A 19 6.36 -14.77 -6.21
N SER A 20 7.39 -15.27 -5.53
CA SER A 20 7.46 -16.66 -5.06
C SER A 20 6.45 -16.98 -3.97
N VAL A 21 6.11 -16.00 -3.12
CA VAL A 21 5.15 -16.16 -2.01
C VAL A 21 3.72 -16.09 -2.54
N ILE A 22 3.41 -15.11 -3.38
CA ILE A 22 2.06 -14.90 -3.93
C ILE A 22 1.73 -15.98 -4.97
N GLY A 23 2.75 -16.42 -5.73
CA GLY A 23 2.64 -17.53 -6.67
C GLY A 23 1.61 -17.26 -7.77
N ARG A 24 0.63 -18.16 -7.90
CA ARG A 24 -0.35 -18.12 -9.01
C ARG A 24 -1.20 -16.85 -9.05
N ASP A 25 -1.37 -16.16 -7.91
CA ASP A 25 -2.21 -14.98 -7.81
C ASP A 25 -1.44 -13.67 -8.11
N PHE A 26 -0.12 -13.77 -8.37
CA PHE A 26 0.79 -12.63 -8.47
C PHE A 26 0.34 -11.59 -9.49
N GLU A 27 0.05 -12.00 -10.73
CA GLU A 27 -0.41 -11.07 -11.77
C GLU A 27 -1.72 -10.39 -11.38
N GLY A 28 -2.62 -11.12 -10.71
CA GLY A 28 -3.88 -10.56 -10.20
C GLY A 28 -3.63 -9.48 -9.15
N TYR A 29 -2.81 -9.79 -8.15
CA TYR A 29 -2.50 -8.88 -7.05
C TYR A 29 -1.69 -7.66 -7.51
N ARG A 30 -0.67 -7.86 -8.36
CA ARG A 30 0.14 -6.77 -8.92
C ARG A 30 -0.72 -5.76 -9.69
N ASN A 31 -1.63 -6.26 -10.52
CA ASN A 31 -2.55 -5.40 -11.27
C ASN A 31 -3.60 -4.73 -10.38
N HIS A 32 -4.04 -5.38 -9.30
CA HIS A 32 -4.87 -4.76 -8.27
C HIS A 32 -4.16 -3.57 -7.60
N CYS A 33 -2.96 -3.78 -7.09
CA CYS A 33 -2.18 -2.73 -6.43
C CYS A 33 -1.92 -1.53 -7.34
N ARG A 34 -1.59 -1.76 -8.62
CA ARG A 34 -1.43 -0.71 -9.62
C ARG A 34 -2.69 0.15 -9.76
N ARG A 35 -3.88 -0.46 -9.85
CA ARG A 35 -5.15 0.28 -9.97
C ARG A 35 -5.43 1.09 -8.70
N VAL A 36 -5.26 0.48 -7.52
CA VAL A 36 -5.43 1.17 -6.23
C VAL A 36 -4.53 2.39 -6.16
N PHE A 37 -3.24 2.23 -6.46
CA PHE A 37 -2.27 3.32 -6.47
C PHE A 37 -2.63 4.43 -7.48
N ILE A 38 -2.97 4.07 -8.73
CA ILE A 38 -3.34 5.06 -9.76
C ILE A 38 -4.57 5.85 -9.31
N PHE A 39 -5.63 5.17 -8.85
CA PHE A 39 -6.85 5.84 -8.40
C PHE A 39 -6.60 6.71 -7.17
N GLY A 40 -5.85 6.20 -6.19
CA GLY A 40 -5.46 6.96 -5.01
C GLY A 40 -4.70 8.23 -5.36
N CYS A 41 -3.70 8.15 -6.25
CA CYS A 41 -2.95 9.32 -6.73
C CYS A 41 -3.81 10.33 -7.48
N VAL A 42 -4.78 9.88 -8.28
CA VAL A 42 -5.70 10.79 -8.99
C VAL A 42 -6.62 11.53 -8.00
N LEU A 43 -7.06 10.85 -6.94
CA LEU A 43 -7.96 11.44 -5.94
C LEU A 43 -7.23 12.39 -4.98
N ALA A 44 -6.05 12.01 -4.51
CA ALA A 44 -5.25 12.81 -3.58
C ALA A 44 -4.57 14.02 -4.26
N GLY A 45 -4.37 13.95 -5.58
CA GLY A 45 -3.64 14.96 -6.34
C GLY A 45 -2.11 14.81 -6.22
N PRO A 46 -1.35 15.66 -6.92
CA PRO A 46 0.11 15.63 -6.87
C PRO A 46 0.62 16.24 -5.55
N ASP A 47 1.29 15.44 -4.72
CA ASP A 47 1.94 15.92 -3.51
C ASP A 47 3.14 15.04 -3.12
N GLY A 48 4.23 15.69 -2.71
CA GLY A 48 5.61 15.20 -2.61
C GLY A 48 5.76 13.71 -2.26
N ASP A 49 5.82 13.39 -0.98
CA ASP A 49 6.03 12.02 -0.50
C ASP A 49 4.75 11.16 -0.59
N ASN A 50 3.58 11.76 -0.85
CA ASN A 50 2.28 11.07 -0.80
C ASN A 50 2.14 10.00 -1.87
N GLN A 51 2.69 10.21 -3.07
CA GLN A 51 2.72 9.17 -4.09
C GLN A 51 3.53 7.95 -3.62
N GLN A 52 4.67 8.18 -2.97
CA GLN A 52 5.49 7.08 -2.45
C GLN A 52 4.76 6.32 -1.34
N LYS A 53 4.16 7.04 -0.38
CA LYS A 53 3.34 6.43 0.69
C LYS A 53 2.17 5.62 0.12
N MET A 54 1.49 6.15 -0.90
CA MET A 54 0.39 5.48 -1.59
C MET A 54 0.85 4.18 -2.27
N ALA A 55 2.00 4.19 -2.95
CA ALA A 55 2.52 2.98 -3.59
C ALA A 55 2.90 1.91 -2.56
N ILE A 56 3.50 2.31 -1.44
CA ILE A 56 3.82 1.41 -0.33
C ILE A 56 2.53 0.83 0.27
N ALA A 57 1.55 1.67 0.62
CA ALA A 57 0.27 1.20 1.15
C ALA A 57 -0.42 0.23 0.19
N ALA A 58 -0.50 0.59 -1.10
CA ALA A 58 -1.11 -0.25 -2.13
C ALA A 58 -0.41 -1.61 -2.27
N ALA A 59 0.92 -1.66 -2.28
CA ALA A 59 1.67 -2.92 -2.42
C ALA A 59 1.52 -3.86 -1.20
N TYR A 60 1.37 -3.30 0.00
CA TYR A 60 1.38 -4.08 1.24
C TYR A 60 -0.01 -4.39 1.82
N HIS A 61 -1.08 -3.69 1.43
CA HIS A 61 -2.37 -3.78 2.15
C HIS A 61 -2.95 -5.20 2.27
N ASP A 62 -2.93 -6.00 1.21
CA ASP A 62 -3.42 -7.39 1.25
C ASP A 62 -2.28 -8.44 1.28
N LEU A 63 -1.02 -8.02 1.32
CA LEU A 63 0.13 -8.94 1.18
C LEU A 63 0.15 -10.01 2.29
N GLY A 64 -0.39 -9.68 3.46
CA GLY A 64 -0.58 -10.60 4.58
C GLY A 64 -1.39 -11.85 4.24
N ILE A 65 -2.24 -11.81 3.21
CA ILE A 65 -3.02 -12.98 2.76
C ILE A 65 -2.11 -14.14 2.39
N TRP A 66 -1.09 -13.85 1.59
CA TRP A 66 -0.16 -14.88 1.10
C TRP A 66 0.95 -15.16 2.11
N MET A 67 1.52 -14.11 2.73
CA MET A 67 2.64 -14.26 3.65
C MET A 67 2.31 -15.12 4.88
N ASP A 68 1.12 -14.91 5.46
CA ASP A 68 0.69 -15.64 6.66
C ASP A 68 -0.39 -16.69 6.35
N SER A 69 -0.76 -16.87 5.07
CA SER A 69 -1.79 -17.82 4.64
C SER A 69 -3.12 -17.68 5.40
N THR A 70 -3.58 -16.43 5.58
CA THR A 70 -4.75 -16.09 6.40
C THR A 70 -5.58 -14.96 5.79
N PHE A 71 -6.90 -14.96 6.03
CA PHE A 71 -7.76 -13.81 5.71
C PHE A 71 -7.87 -12.80 6.86
N ASP A 72 -7.31 -13.09 8.03
CA ASP A 72 -7.08 -12.09 9.09
C ASP A 72 -5.75 -11.35 8.84
N TYR A 73 -5.65 -10.75 7.65
CA TYR A 73 -4.38 -10.32 7.06
C TYR A 73 -3.95 -8.91 7.44
N LEU A 74 -4.83 -8.08 8.03
CA LEU A 74 -4.51 -6.68 8.35
C LEU A 74 -3.30 -6.57 9.29
N GLY A 75 -3.27 -7.38 10.36
CA GLY A 75 -2.12 -7.46 11.27
C GLY A 75 -0.83 -7.87 10.54
N PRO A 76 -0.82 -9.00 9.81
CA PRO A 76 0.30 -9.42 8.98
C PRO A 76 0.78 -8.34 7.98
N SER A 77 -0.10 -7.72 7.22
CA SER A 77 0.22 -6.65 6.26
C SER A 77 0.89 -5.45 6.92
N LYS A 78 0.39 -5.01 8.08
CA LYS A 78 1.01 -3.92 8.87
C LYS A 78 2.42 -4.28 9.33
N ARG A 79 2.63 -5.52 9.83
CA ARG A 79 3.97 -5.98 10.23
C ARG A 79 4.95 -5.95 9.05
N LEU A 80 4.51 -6.40 7.87
CA LEU A 80 5.35 -6.41 6.66
C LEU A 80 5.72 -4.99 6.22
N VAL A 81 4.76 -4.06 6.20
CA VAL A 81 5.05 -2.68 5.79
C VAL A 81 5.94 -1.95 6.80
N ARG A 82 5.77 -2.20 8.10
CA ARG A 82 6.63 -1.63 9.13
C ARG A 82 8.07 -2.10 8.99
N ALA A 83 8.29 -3.40 8.81
CA ALA A 83 9.62 -3.96 8.57
C ALA A 83 10.26 -3.38 7.30
N PHE A 84 9.46 -3.20 6.24
CA PHE A 84 9.93 -2.54 5.01
C PHE A 84 10.35 -1.08 5.27
N LEU A 85 9.52 -0.28 5.97
CA LEU A 85 9.80 1.12 6.29
C LEU A 85 11.03 1.27 7.18
N GLU A 86 11.22 0.36 8.14
CA GLU A 86 12.44 0.27 8.96
C GLU A 86 13.67 0.03 8.07
N SER A 87 13.58 -0.90 7.11
CA SER A 87 14.69 -1.23 6.20
C SER A 87 15.17 -0.05 5.33
N ILE A 88 14.29 0.91 5.03
CA ILE A 88 14.59 2.08 4.21
C ILE A 88 14.73 3.38 5.03
N GLY A 89 14.71 3.29 6.36
CA GLY A 89 14.84 4.44 7.27
C GLY A 89 13.67 5.43 7.21
N LYS A 90 12.46 4.96 6.87
CA LYS A 90 11.22 5.76 6.79
C LYS A 90 10.24 5.42 7.92
N THR A 91 10.75 5.18 9.12
CA THR A 91 9.94 4.79 10.29
C THR A 91 8.88 5.82 10.66
N ASP A 92 9.12 7.10 10.41
CA ASP A 92 8.16 8.19 10.67
C ASP A 92 6.90 8.12 9.80
N TRP A 93 6.90 7.28 8.75
CA TRP A 93 5.73 7.04 7.90
C TRP A 93 4.89 5.84 8.35
N ALA A 94 5.38 5.06 9.32
CA ALA A 94 4.78 3.78 9.67
C ALA A 94 3.33 3.94 10.16
N ASP A 95 3.07 4.88 11.06
CA ASP A 95 1.73 5.01 11.65
C ASP A 95 0.69 5.48 10.63
N GLU A 96 1.07 6.35 9.69
CA GLU A 96 0.19 6.78 8.60
C GLU A 96 -0.12 5.63 7.64
N ILE A 97 0.91 4.93 7.16
CA ILE A 97 0.74 3.85 6.17
C ILE A 97 0.01 2.66 6.81
N GLU A 98 0.27 2.35 8.08
CA GLU A 98 -0.49 1.35 8.82
C GLU A 98 -1.95 1.76 9.01
N ALA A 99 -2.24 3.04 9.22
CA ALA A 99 -3.62 3.52 9.29
C ALA A 99 -4.32 3.40 7.93
N MET A 100 -3.62 3.63 6.81
CA MET A 100 -4.14 3.37 5.46
C MET A 100 -4.48 1.89 5.29
N ILE A 101 -3.59 0.98 5.70
CA ILE A 101 -3.81 -0.48 5.62
C ILE A 101 -4.92 -0.92 6.57
N GLU A 102 -4.99 -0.40 7.80
CA GLU A 102 -6.03 -0.81 8.76
C GLU A 102 -7.43 -0.42 8.29
N ASN A 103 -7.56 0.78 7.70
CA ASN A 103 -8.86 1.38 7.44
C ASN A 103 -9.32 1.32 5.98
N HIS A 104 -8.60 0.66 5.06
CA HIS A 104 -8.95 0.67 3.62
C HIS A 104 -10.33 0.04 3.30
N HIS A 105 -10.86 -0.80 4.18
CA HIS A 105 -12.23 -1.34 4.07
C HIS A 105 -13.29 -0.48 4.75
N LYS A 106 -12.88 0.48 5.58
CA LYS A 106 -13.78 1.30 6.35
C LYS A 106 -14.44 2.32 5.41
N VAL A 107 -15.76 2.31 5.37
CA VAL A 107 -16.58 3.20 4.53
C VAL A 107 -17.15 4.40 5.28
N GLY A 108 -16.83 4.52 6.57
CA GLY A 108 -17.28 5.62 7.43
C GLY A 108 -16.09 6.42 7.98
N PRO A 109 -16.37 7.62 8.53
CA PRO A 109 -15.38 8.54 9.08
C PRO A 109 -14.36 7.87 10.02
N TRP A 110 -13.08 8.25 9.91
CA TRP A 110 -11.99 7.85 10.79
C TRP A 110 -11.16 9.05 11.23
N THR A 111 -11.28 9.45 12.49
CA THR A 111 -10.50 10.58 13.01
C THR A 111 -9.04 10.19 13.26
N CYS A 112 -8.13 10.71 12.43
CA CYS A 112 -6.69 10.63 12.61
C CYS A 112 -6.02 11.99 12.42
N ASN A 113 -4.69 12.01 12.27
CA ASN A 113 -3.96 13.22 11.94
C ASN A 113 -4.48 13.78 10.59
N PRO A 114 -4.96 15.03 10.53
CA PRO A 114 -5.58 15.60 9.33
C PRO A 114 -4.59 15.84 8.18
N ALA A 115 -3.29 15.72 8.43
CA ALA A 115 -2.26 15.79 7.40
C ALA A 115 -2.02 14.45 6.68
N TRP A 116 -2.68 13.37 7.11
CA TRP A 116 -2.50 12.04 6.54
C TRP A 116 -3.44 11.78 5.36
N LEU A 117 -3.08 10.79 4.54
CA LEU A 117 -3.90 10.30 3.42
C LEU A 117 -5.12 9.47 3.84
N VAL A 118 -5.33 9.27 5.15
CA VAL A 118 -6.50 8.55 5.68
C VAL A 118 -7.62 9.57 5.91
N GLU A 119 -8.74 9.40 5.22
CA GLU A 119 -9.83 10.37 5.24
C GLU A 119 -10.61 10.37 6.59
N PRO A 120 -10.94 11.56 7.12
CA PRO A 120 -11.65 11.72 8.37
C PRO A 120 -13.11 11.32 8.35
#